data_AF-A0A1I9G5R2-F1
#
_entry.id   AF-A0A1I9G5R2-F1
#
_cell.length_a   1.000
_cell.length_b   1.000
_cell.length_c   1.000
_cell.angle_alpha   90.00
_cell.angle_beta   90.00
_cell.angle_gamma   90.00
#
_symmetry.space_group_name_H-M   'P 1'
#
loop_
_entity.id
_entity.type
_entity.pdbx_description
1 polymer ?
#
loop_
_entity_poly.entity_id
_entity_poly.type
_entity_poly.pdbx_seq_one_letter_code
_entity_poly.pdbx_strand_id
1 'polypeptide(L)'
;ETSHLSDNFSNDLCPKKQQLPISYREENAEAPFVAKMEMRDITFREFRRCFGTSCFRFFFKSDCEDCSAPYQWTIIDDDCAVLPIFEGRITAECRSCSESD
;
A
#
# COMPACT_ATOMS: atom_id res chain seq x y z
N GLU A 1 29.46 -43.20 -15.34
CA GLU A 1 29.43 -42.01 -16.19
C GLU A 1 28.51 -40.99 -15.53
N THR A 2 29.11 -39.96 -14.92
CA THR A 2 28.43 -39.03 -14.01
C THR A 2 28.37 -37.67 -14.70
N SER A 3 27.19 -37.29 -15.20
CA SER A 3 26.93 -35.95 -15.73
C SER A 3 26.47 -35.03 -14.61
N HIS A 4 27.38 -34.25 -14.05
CA HIS A 4 27.05 -33.08 -13.24
C HIS A 4 26.79 -31.91 -14.19
N LEU A 5 25.51 -31.59 -14.44
CA LEU A 5 25.12 -30.30 -14.98
C LEU A 5 25.22 -29.26 -13.85
N SER A 6 26.14 -28.32 -14.02
CA SER A 6 26.21 -27.08 -13.25
C SER A 6 25.03 -26.19 -13.61
N ASP A 7 24.03 -26.12 -12.73
CA ASP A 7 22.99 -25.11 -12.80
C ASP A 7 23.59 -23.75 -12.41
N ASN A 8 23.75 -22.89 -13.41
CA ASN A 8 24.10 -21.49 -13.23
C ASN A 8 22.91 -20.81 -12.55
N PHE A 9 22.96 -20.69 -11.22
CA PHE A 9 22.10 -19.76 -10.50
C PHE A 9 22.36 -18.34 -11.01
N SER A 10 21.51 -17.87 -11.90
CA SER A 10 21.37 -16.47 -12.25
C SER A 10 21.17 -15.68 -10.95
N ASN A 11 22.22 -14.97 -10.55
CA ASN A 11 22.15 -14.00 -9.49
C ASN A 11 21.50 -12.75 -10.09
N ASP A 12 20.16 -12.67 -10.04
CA ASP A 12 19.38 -11.49 -10.41
C ASP A 12 19.72 -10.33 -9.46
N LEU A 13 20.89 -9.72 -9.65
CA LEU A 13 21.22 -8.39 -9.14
C LEU A 13 20.48 -7.34 -9.99
N CYS A 14 19.16 -7.40 -9.99
CA CYS A 14 18.35 -6.22 -10.26
C CYS A 14 18.70 -5.21 -9.16
N PRO A 15 19.08 -3.95 -9.45
CA PRO A 15 19.16 -2.95 -8.42
C PRO A 15 17.80 -2.97 -7.72
N LYS A 16 17.77 -3.26 -6.42
CA LYS A 16 16.54 -3.29 -5.63
C LYS A 16 15.95 -1.88 -5.67
N LYS A 17 15.18 -1.58 -6.72
CA LYS A 17 14.33 -0.41 -6.79
C LYS A 17 13.53 -0.44 -5.51
N GLN A 18 13.57 0.64 -4.74
CA GLN A 18 12.94 0.65 -3.43
C GLN A 18 11.44 0.48 -3.63
N GLN A 19 10.92 -0.66 -3.20
CA GLN A 19 9.52 -0.99 -3.29
C GLN A 19 8.84 -0.58 -1.98
N LEU A 20 7.89 0.35 -2.07
CA LEU A 20 7.02 0.72 -0.96
C LEU A 20 5.82 -0.24 -0.93
N PRO A 21 5.66 -1.05 0.13
CA PRO A 21 4.47 -1.85 0.30
C PRO A 21 3.27 -0.94 0.56
N ILE A 22 2.20 -1.18 -0.17
CA ILE A 22 0.91 -0.50 0.01
C ILE A 22 -0.17 -1.55 0.22
N SER A 23 -1.15 -1.25 1.06
CA SER A 23 -2.26 -2.16 1.30
C SER A 23 -3.53 -1.41 1.65
N TYR A 24 -4.67 -1.95 1.26
CA TYR A 24 -5.95 -1.50 1.78
C TYR A 24 -6.84 -2.67 2.18
N ARG A 25 -7.71 -2.42 3.16
CA ARG A 25 -8.75 -3.37 3.55
C ARG A 25 -10.12 -2.74 3.30
N GLU A 26 -11.03 -3.51 2.74
CA GLU A 26 -12.45 -3.15 2.70
C GLU A 26 -13.14 -3.63 3.98
N GLU A 27 -14.15 -2.90 4.44
CA GLU A 27 -14.91 -3.23 5.66
C GLU A 27 -15.36 -4.70 5.73
N ASN A 28 -15.85 -5.24 4.61
CA ASN A 28 -16.38 -6.59 4.51
C ASN A 28 -15.35 -7.64 4.06
N ALA A 29 -14.08 -7.25 3.86
CA ALA A 29 -13.04 -8.16 3.37
C ALA A 29 -12.36 -8.92 4.52
N GLU A 30 -12.21 -10.24 4.31
CA GLU A 30 -11.49 -11.14 5.22
C GLU A 30 -9.98 -10.85 5.24
N ALA A 31 -9.42 -10.38 4.12
CA ALA A 31 -8.01 -10.08 3.98
C ALA A 31 -7.77 -8.71 3.31
N PRO A 32 -6.67 -8.01 3.62
CA PRO A 32 -6.30 -6.79 2.92
C PRO A 32 -5.75 -7.10 1.53
N PHE A 33 -6.03 -6.22 0.59
CA PHE A 33 -5.34 -6.16 -0.69
C PHE A 33 -3.95 -5.57 -0.48
N VAL A 34 -2.92 -6.19 -1.06
CA VAL A 34 -1.53 -5.78 -0.88
C VAL A 34 -0.86 -5.64 -2.25
N ALA A 35 -0.14 -4.55 -2.44
CA ALA A 35 0.67 -4.29 -3.62
C ALA A 35 2.02 -3.69 -3.22
N LYS A 36 2.91 -3.55 -4.20
CA LYS A 36 4.22 -2.90 -4.04
C LYS A 36 4.38 -1.88 -5.15
N MET A 37 4.74 -0.65 -4.81
CA MET A 37 5.01 0.40 -5.78
C MET A 37 6.48 0.78 -5.76
N GLU A 38 7.07 1.06 -6.93
CA GLU A 38 8.49 1.43 -7.06
C GLU A 38 8.78 2.91 -6.72
N MET A 39 7.77 3.65 -6.26
CA MET A 39 7.83 5.08 -5.98
C MET A 39 7.71 5.33 -4.47
N ARG A 40 8.36 6.40 -3.98
CA ARG A 40 8.30 6.80 -2.56
C ARG A 40 7.16 7.77 -2.27
N ASP A 41 6.93 8.74 -3.15
CA ASP A 41 5.87 9.75 -3.02
C ASP A 41 4.60 9.29 -3.76
N ILE A 42 3.89 8.32 -3.17
CA ILE A 42 2.63 7.83 -3.73
C ILE A 42 1.53 8.84 -3.45
N THR A 43 0.90 9.34 -4.50
CA THR A 43 -0.30 10.18 -4.38
C THR A 43 -1.56 9.34 -4.28
N PHE A 44 -2.64 9.94 -3.78
CA PHE A 44 -3.93 9.27 -3.73
C PHE A 44 -4.39 8.76 -5.10
N ARG A 45 -4.12 9.53 -6.17
CA ARG A 45 -4.39 9.11 -7.56
C ARG A 45 -3.68 7.81 -7.93
N GLU A 46 -2.38 7.75 -7.66
CA GLU A 46 -1.55 6.58 -7.99
C GLU A 46 -1.95 5.35 -7.18
N PHE A 47 -2.32 5.55 -5.91
CA PHE A 47 -2.85 4.49 -5.06
C PHE A 47 -4.16 3.91 -5.61
N ARG A 48 -5.13 4.77 -5.96
CA ARG A 48 -6.40 4.31 -6.56
C ARG A 48 -6.17 3.60 -7.88
N ARG A 49 -5.26 4.11 -8.71
CA ARG A 49 -4.86 3.51 -9.98
C ARG A 49 -4.22 2.13 -9.80
N CYS A 50 -3.40 1.96 -8.76
CA CYS A 50 -2.73 0.69 -8.48
C CYS A 50 -3.71 -0.42 -8.13
N PHE A 51 -4.75 -0.10 -7.35
CA PHE A 51 -5.74 -1.09 -6.91
C PHE A 51 -6.97 -1.19 -7.80
N GLY A 52 -7.19 -0.24 -8.72
CA GLY A 52 -8.37 -0.24 -9.59
C GLY A 52 -9.70 -0.14 -8.82
N THR A 53 -9.66 0.50 -7.64
CA THR A 53 -10.79 0.55 -6.70
C THR A 53 -11.74 1.70 -7.03
N SER A 54 -13.05 1.43 -6.94
CA SER A 54 -14.09 2.46 -7.04
C SER A 54 -14.44 3.09 -5.68
N CYS A 55 -13.74 2.73 -4.61
CA CYS A 55 -13.89 3.37 -3.31
C CYS A 55 -13.53 4.86 -3.38
N PHE A 56 -14.40 5.72 -2.83
CA PHE A 56 -14.18 7.16 -2.82
C PHE A 56 -13.63 7.69 -1.49
N ARG A 57 -13.72 6.91 -0.41
CA ARG A 57 -13.30 7.34 0.92
C ARG A 57 -12.32 6.34 1.52
N PHE A 58 -11.06 6.77 1.60
CA PHE A 58 -9.99 6.01 2.22
C PHE A 58 -9.51 6.70 3.49
N PHE A 59 -9.26 5.88 4.50
CA PHE A 59 -8.60 6.27 5.73
C PHE A 59 -7.18 5.73 5.68
N PHE A 60 -6.18 6.59 5.70
CA PHE A 60 -4.78 6.21 5.67
C PHE A 60 -4.19 6.24 7.07
N LYS A 61 -3.45 5.19 7.41
CA LYS A 61 -2.72 5.09 8.66
C LYS A 61 -1.55 6.06 8.65
N SER A 62 -1.45 6.92 9.65
CA SER A 62 -0.42 7.95 9.78
C SER A 62 0.04 8.07 11.23
N ASP A 63 1.16 8.76 11.43
CA ASP A 63 1.64 9.08 12.79
C ASP A 63 0.68 10.07 13.48
N CYS A 64 0.54 9.96 14.79
CA CYS A 64 -0.34 10.85 15.55
C CYS A 64 0.38 12.18 15.82
N GLU A 65 -0.16 13.31 15.36
CA GLU A 65 0.50 14.63 15.49
C GLU A 65 0.83 15.01 16.94
N ASP A 66 0.02 14.55 17.90
CA ASP A 66 0.18 14.83 19.34
C ASP A 66 0.88 13.69 20.10
N CYS A 67 1.32 12.64 19.40
CA CYS A 67 1.92 11.43 19.99
C CYS A 67 1.03 10.74 21.07
N SER A 68 -0.27 11.05 21.11
CA SER A 68 -1.22 10.53 22.08
C SER A 68 -1.63 9.08 21.81
N ALA A 69 -1.41 8.60 20.58
CA ALA A 69 -1.68 7.26 20.11
C ALA A 69 -0.53 6.79 19.19
N PRO A 70 -0.33 5.47 19.02
CA PRO A 70 0.72 4.96 18.14
C PRO A 70 0.49 5.29 16.66
N TYR A 71 -0.75 5.55 16.27
CA TYR A 71 -1.13 5.98 14.91
C TYR A 71 -2.51 6.63 14.94
N GLN A 72 -2.86 7.31 13.85
CA GLN A 72 -4.19 7.82 13.58
C GLN A 72 -4.66 7.39 12.18
N TRP A 73 -5.96 7.54 11.92
CA TRP A 73 -6.56 7.33 10.61
C TRP A 73 -6.92 8.67 10.00
N THR A 74 -6.24 9.06 8.93
CA THR A 74 -6.45 10.33 8.22
C THR A 74 -7.25 10.11 6.95
N ILE A 75 -8.31 10.89 6.75
CA ILE A 75 -9.06 10.87 5.49
C ILE A 75 -8.27 11.67 4.45
N ILE A 76 -8.07 11.09 3.28
CA ILE A 76 -7.45 11.77 2.14
C ILE A 76 -8.34 11.54 0.92
N ASP A 77 -8.89 12.63 0.38
CA ASP A 77 -9.73 12.65 -0.80
C ASP A 77 -9.15 13.47 -1.97
N ASP A 78 -8.06 14.23 -1.74
CA ASP A 78 -7.37 14.96 -2.79
C ASP A 78 -6.43 14.05 -3.59
N ASP A 79 -6.61 14.02 -4.92
CA ASP A 79 -5.83 13.18 -5.84
C ASP A 79 -4.33 13.51 -5.88
N CYS A 80 -3.97 14.75 -5.56
CA CYS A 80 -2.60 15.23 -5.58
C CYS A 80 -1.90 15.05 -4.23
N ALA A 81 -2.64 14.76 -3.16
CA ALA A 81 -2.08 14.54 -1.83
C ALA A 81 -1.19 13.31 -1.80
N VAL A 82 0.01 13.48 -1.25
CA VAL A 82 0.94 12.39 -0.96
C VAL A 82 0.44 11.63 0.26
N LEU A 83 0.42 10.30 0.14
CA LEU A 83 -0.10 9.43 1.18
C LEU A 83 0.90 9.25 2.32
N PRO A 84 0.41 9.18 3.58
CA PRO A 84 1.27 9.00 4.73
C PRO A 84 1.87 7.59 4.73
N ILE A 85 3.16 7.53 5.07
CA ILE A 85 3.88 6.28 5.26
C ILE A 85 3.98 6.04 6.76
N PHE A 86 3.42 4.92 7.21
CA PHE A 86 3.48 4.49 8.60
C PHE A 86 4.24 3.16 8.69
N GLU A 87 5.26 3.07 9.55
CA GLU A 87 6.12 1.87 9.68
C GLU A 87 6.68 1.37 8.33
N GLY A 88 7.02 2.29 7.42
CA GLY A 88 7.58 1.96 6.11
C GLY A 88 6.58 1.39 5.09
N ARG A 89 5.27 1.52 5.33
CA ARG A 89 4.22 1.11 4.40
C ARG A 89 3.08 2.13 4.34
N ILE A 90 2.34 2.12 3.24
CA ILE A 90 1.04 2.82 3.18
C ILE A 90 -0.04 1.80 3.54
N THR A 91 -0.80 2.08 4.58
CA THR A 91 -1.93 1.23 4.98
C THR A 91 -3.20 2.05 4.90
N ALA A 92 -4.24 1.52 4.27
CA ALA A 92 -5.51 2.19 4.15
C ALA A 92 -6.69 1.29 4.53
N GLU A 93 -7.81 1.91 4.87
CA GLU A 93 -9.12 1.26 4.97
C GLU A 93 -10.10 1.97 4.03
N CYS A 94 -10.73 1.20 3.15
CA CYS A 94 -11.94 1.64 2.48
C CYS A 94 -13.11 1.30 3.39
N ARG A 95 -13.65 2.33 4.04
CA ARG A 95 -14.92 2.22 4.76
C ARG A 95 -15.97 2.74 3.80
N SER A 96 -16.75 1.82 3.24
CA SER A 96 -17.93 2.20 2.46
C SER A 96 -18.74 3.17 3.32
N CYS A 97 -19.15 4.31 2.76
CA CYS A 97 -20.36 4.91 3.30
C CYS A 97 -21.43 3.88 3.01
N SER A 98 -21.86 3.13 4.01
CA SER A 98 -23.02 2.27 3.85
C SER A 98 -24.09 3.14 3.20
N GLU A 99 -24.52 2.79 1.99
CA GLU A 99 -25.82 3.22 1.52
C GLU A 99 -26.80 2.54 2.47
N SER A 100 -27.08 3.23 3.59
CA SER A 100 -28.21 2.91 4.45
C SER A 100 -29.45 3.25 3.63
N ASP A 101 -29.96 2.26 2.89
CA ASP A 101 -31.36 2.19 2.51
C ASP A 101 -32.18 1.65 3.70
#